data_AF-A0A231GJJ3-F1
#
_entry.id   AF-A0A231GJJ3-F1
#
_cell.length_a   1.000
_cell.length_b   1.000
_cell.length_c   1.000
_cell.angle_alpha   90.00
_cell.angle_beta   90.00
_cell.angle_gamma   90.00
#
_symmetry.space_group_name_H-M   'P 1'
#
loop_
_entity.id
_entity.type
_entity.pdbx_description
1 polymer ?
#
loop_
_entity_poly.entity_id
_entity_poly.type
_entity_poly.pdbx_seq_one_letter_code
_entity_poly.pdbx_strand_id
1 'polypeptide(L)'
;MIDEPISEKPAFDVETIVKLLEGQIAQHYDAYRMLSRWPIVLREANPEDVAKALVRVLSHGQYVRREQRSIVTNITITCSGGDPVAIADAVAKTVTARCS
;
A
#
# COMPACT_ATOMS: atom_id res chain seq x y z
N MET A 1 20.17 -41.72 -22.06
CA MET A 1 19.99 -41.26 -20.66
C MET A 1 19.67 -39.79 -20.78
N ILE A 2 18.44 -39.40 -20.45
CA ILE A 2 18.00 -38.01 -20.51
C ILE A 2 18.39 -37.45 -19.15
N ASP A 3 19.47 -36.66 -19.09
CA ASP A 3 19.79 -35.86 -17.92
C ASP A 3 18.63 -34.89 -17.72
N GLU A 4 17.79 -35.15 -16.71
CA GLU A 4 16.84 -34.15 -16.23
C GLU A 4 17.64 -32.95 -15.74
N PRO A 5 17.32 -31.72 -16.18
CA PRO A 5 18.00 -30.55 -15.66
C PRO A 5 17.71 -30.47 -14.17
N ILE A 6 18.77 -30.54 -13.37
CA ILE A 6 18.72 -30.29 -11.93
C ILE A 6 18.12 -28.90 -11.79
N SER A 7 16.85 -28.84 -11.40
CA SER A 7 16.19 -27.58 -11.08
C SER A 7 16.89 -27.05 -9.85
N GLU A 8 17.93 -26.24 -10.07
CA GLU A 8 18.63 -25.48 -9.03
C GLU A 8 17.59 -24.56 -8.40
N LYS A 9 16.95 -25.07 -7.35
CA LYS A 9 15.97 -24.30 -6.59
C LYS A 9 16.72 -23.06 -6.08
N PRO A 10 16.28 -21.84 -6.44
CA PRO A 10 16.97 -20.63 -6.00
C PRO A 10 17.07 -20.62 -4.48
N ALA A 11 18.22 -20.20 -3.95
CA ALA A 11 18.49 -20.23 -2.51
C ALA A 11 17.48 -19.40 -1.70
N PHE A 12 16.79 -18.46 -2.36
CA PHE A 12 15.70 -17.68 -1.82
C PHE A 12 14.49 -17.78 -2.76
N ASP A 13 13.43 -18.43 -2.28
CA ASP A 13 12.12 -18.40 -2.93
C ASP A 13 11.30 -17.18 -2.47
N VAL A 14 10.20 -16.91 -3.18
CA VAL A 14 9.29 -15.78 -2.91
C VAL A 14 8.85 -15.76 -1.45
N GLU A 15 8.48 -16.92 -0.87
CA GLU A 15 7.99 -17.00 0.51
C GLU A 15 9.07 -16.64 1.54
N THR A 16 10.32 -17.03 1.30
CA THR A 16 11.44 -16.68 2.17
C THR A 16 11.68 -15.17 2.16
N ILE A 17 11.60 -14.53 0.99
CA ILE A 17 11.77 -13.08 0.85
C ILE A 17 10.60 -12.32 1.48
N VAL A 18 9.36 -12.83 1.35
CA VAL A 18 8.16 -12.26 2.00
C VAL A 18 8.34 -12.26 3.52
N LYS A 19 8.71 -13.38 4.13
CA LYS A 19 8.91 -13.47 5.59
C LYS A 19 9.98 -12.49 6.10
N LEU A 20 11.04 -12.29 5.32
CA LEU A 20 12.11 -11.36 5.65
C LEU A 20 11.62 -9.91 5.60
N LEU A 21 10.85 -9.54 4.56
CA LEU A 21 10.23 -8.23 4.42
C LEU A 21 9.16 -7.95 5.49
N GLU A 22 8.29 -8.92 5.80
CA GLU A 22 7.29 -8.82 6.87
C GLU A 22 7.96 -8.64 8.23
N GLY A 23 9.05 -9.38 8.50
CA GLY A 23 9.85 -9.21 9.70
C GLY A 23 10.50 -7.84 9.83
N GLN A 24 10.91 -7.23 8.72
CA GLN A 24 11.41 -5.85 8.69
C GLN A 24 10.30 -4.84 9.00
N ILE A 25 9.11 -5.01 8.40
CA ILE A 25 7.95 -4.13 8.63
C ILE A 25 7.45 -4.23 10.07
N ALA A 26 7.40 -5.44 10.63
CA ALA A 26 7.04 -5.71 12.01
C ALA A 26 8.13 -5.32 13.03
N GLN A 27 9.26 -4.75 12.57
CA GLN A 27 10.40 -4.35 13.39
C GLN A 27 11.06 -5.50 14.19
N HIS A 28 10.89 -6.75 13.76
CA HIS A 28 11.63 -7.89 14.31
C HIS A 28 13.11 -7.85 13.92
N TYR A 29 13.42 -7.23 12.78
CA TYR A 29 14.78 -7.00 12.31
C TYR A 29 15.06 -5.51 12.24
N ASP A 30 16.17 -5.10 12.87
CA ASP A 30 16.65 -3.73 12.75
C ASP A 30 17.25 -3.45 11.35
N ALA A 31 17.43 -2.17 11.03
CA ALA A 31 17.95 -1.75 9.73
C ALA A 31 19.34 -2.32 9.42
N TYR A 32 20.18 -2.54 10.43
CA TYR A 32 21.55 -3.05 10.25
C TYR A 32 21.55 -4.55 9.89
N ARG A 33 20.73 -5.35 10.56
CA ARG A 33 20.49 -6.77 10.24
C ARG A 33 19.92 -6.93 8.85
N MET A 34 19.00 -6.06 8.45
CA MET A 34 18.45 -6.08 7.10
C MET A 34 19.48 -5.69 6.04
N LEU A 35 20.27 -4.63 6.27
CA LEU A 35 21.33 -4.20 5.36
C LEU A 35 22.42 -5.24 5.17
N SER A 36 22.73 -6.06 6.18
CA SER A 36 23.70 -7.16 6.02
C SER A 36 23.11 -8.38 5.28
N ARG A 37 21.79 -8.57 5.31
CA ARG A 37 21.12 -9.71 4.68
C ARG A 37 20.72 -9.46 3.22
N TRP A 38 20.32 -8.23 2.89
CA TRP A 38 19.90 -7.86 1.52
C TRP A 38 20.94 -8.13 0.42
N PRO A 39 22.26 -7.86 0.61
CA PRO A 39 23.26 -8.17 -0.40
C PRO A 39 23.36 -9.65 -0.77
N ILE A 40 23.01 -10.55 0.17
CA ILE A 40 22.95 -11.99 -0.06
C ILE A 40 21.69 -12.32 -0.87
N VAL A 41 20.54 -11.80 -0.45
CA VAL A 41 19.27 -11.99 -1.16
C VAL A 41 19.36 -11.49 -2.61
N LEU A 42 19.92 -10.31 -2.84
CA LEU A 42 20.05 -9.73 -4.18
C LEU A 42 21.04 -10.47 -5.08
N ARG A 43 21.96 -11.28 -4.51
CA ARG A 43 22.93 -12.08 -5.25
C ARG A 43 22.38 -13.46 -5.61
N GLU A 44 21.64 -14.05 -4.68
CA GLU A 44 21.26 -15.47 -4.72
C GLU A 44 19.78 -15.70 -5.10
N ALA A 45 18.95 -14.65 -5.06
CA ALA A 45 17.54 -14.73 -5.46
C ALA A 45 17.35 -14.33 -6.94
N ASN A 46 16.35 -14.93 -7.58
CA ASN A 46 15.91 -14.44 -8.89
C ASN A 46 15.28 -13.05 -8.75
N PRO A 47 15.62 -12.08 -9.61
CA PRO A 47 15.05 -10.73 -9.57
C PRO A 47 13.51 -10.72 -9.65
N GLU A 48 12.93 -11.63 -10.41
CA GLU A 48 11.47 -11.76 -10.52
C GLU A 48 10.83 -12.17 -9.18
N ASP A 49 11.48 -13.04 -8.42
CA ASP A 49 10.96 -13.52 -7.14
C ASP A 49 11.04 -12.42 -6.08
N VAL A 50 12.09 -11.61 -6.11
CA VAL A 50 12.20 -10.38 -5.30
C VAL A 50 11.07 -9.40 -5.64
N ALA A 51 10.81 -9.17 -6.93
CA ALA A 51 9.73 -8.28 -7.37
C ALA A 51 8.35 -8.79 -6.92
N LYS A 52 8.06 -10.09 -7.07
CA LYS A 52 6.81 -10.72 -6.60
C LYS A 52 6.65 -10.58 -5.09
N ALA A 53 7.71 -10.82 -4.32
CA ALA A 53 7.69 -10.67 -2.87
C ALA A 53 7.42 -9.22 -2.45
N LEU A 54 8.07 -8.25 -3.08
CA LEU A 54 7.84 -6.82 -2.82
C LEU A 54 6.40 -6.41 -3.12
N VAL A 55 5.85 -6.82 -4.26
CA VAL A 55 4.46 -6.52 -4.63
C VAL A 55 3.50 -7.10 -3.58
N ARG A 56 3.71 -8.35 -3.18
CA ARG A 56 2.87 -9.02 -2.18
C ARG A 56 2.91 -8.30 -0.84
N VAL A 57 4.09 -7.96 -0.34
CA VAL A 57 4.25 -7.32 0.97
C VAL A 57 3.77 -5.87 0.98
N LEU A 58 4.18 -5.07 -0.01
CA LEU A 58 3.86 -3.64 -0.03
C LEU A 58 2.41 -3.36 -0.39
N SER A 59 1.80 -4.22 -1.22
CA SER A 59 0.41 -4.07 -1.62
C SER A 59 -0.54 -4.93 -0.79
N HIS A 60 -0.05 -5.76 0.14
CA HIS A 60 -0.85 -6.82 0.78
C HIS A 60 -1.65 -7.68 -0.22
N GLY A 61 -1.18 -7.79 -1.47
CA GLY A 61 -1.94 -8.42 -2.57
C GLY A 61 -3.20 -7.66 -3.06
N GLN A 62 -3.40 -6.41 -2.64
CA GLN A 62 -4.55 -5.57 -2.97
C GLN A 62 -4.05 -4.21 -3.46
N TYR A 63 -4.29 -3.88 -4.73
CA TYR A 63 -4.16 -2.49 -5.18
C TYR A 63 -5.30 -1.70 -4.56
N VAL A 64 -5.11 -1.14 -3.36
CA VAL A 64 -6.06 -0.19 -2.80
C VAL A 64 -5.93 1.08 -3.63
N ARG A 65 -6.70 1.16 -4.71
CA ARG A 65 -6.97 2.41 -5.40
C ARG A 65 -7.51 3.32 -4.31
N ARG A 66 -6.73 4.33 -3.88
CA ARG A 66 -7.22 5.36 -2.96
C ARG A 66 -8.54 5.82 -3.53
N GLU A 67 -9.64 5.50 -2.86
CA GLU A 67 -10.91 6.12 -3.18
C GLU A 67 -10.64 7.61 -3.17
N GLN A 68 -11.04 8.25 -4.27
CA GLN A 68 -10.83 9.66 -4.51
C GLN A 68 -11.31 10.38 -3.25
N ARG A 69 -10.39 10.93 -2.45
CA ARG A 69 -10.70 11.69 -1.23
C ARG A 69 -11.87 12.60 -1.58
N SER A 70 -13.02 12.34 -0.94
CA SER A 70 -14.26 13.11 -0.97
C SER A 70 -14.22 14.28 -1.95
N ILE A 71 -14.95 14.18 -3.06
CA ILE A 71 -15.13 15.30 -4.00
C ILE A 71 -15.46 16.55 -3.18
N VAL A 72 -14.52 17.49 -3.08
CA VAL A 72 -14.74 18.78 -2.43
C VAL A 72 -15.55 19.60 -3.41
N THR A 73 -16.87 19.53 -3.29
CA THR A 73 -17.78 20.34 -4.08
C THR A 73 -17.84 21.73 -3.45
N ASN A 74 -17.08 22.68 -3.99
CA ASN A 74 -17.20 24.08 -3.60
C ASN A 74 -18.47 24.66 -4.23
N ILE A 75 -19.45 25.03 -3.40
CA ILE A 75 -20.69 25.67 -3.82
C ILE A 75 -20.64 27.14 -3.39
N THR A 76 -20.72 28.06 -4.35
CA THR A 76 -20.84 29.49 -4.08
C THR A 76 -22.32 29.88 -4.12
N ILE A 77 -22.83 30.42 -3.01
CA ILE A 77 -24.21 30.92 -2.91
C ILE A 77 -24.15 32.45 -2.80
N THR A 78 -24.77 33.15 -3.75
CA THR A 78 -24.92 34.60 -3.72
C THR A 78 -26.38 34.95 -3.43
N CYS A 79 -26.63 35.62 -2.31
CA CYS A 79 -27.95 36.11 -1.93
C CYS A 79 -27.87 37.56 -1.42
N SER A 80 -28.87 38.38 -1.74
CA SER A 80 -29.01 39.73 -1.23
C SER A 80 -29.79 39.73 0.09
N GLY A 81 -29.17 40.18 1.19
CA GLY A 81 -29.86 40.45 2.46
C GLY A 81 -29.94 39.31 3.49
N GLY A 82 -29.10 38.27 3.38
CA GLY A 82 -29.03 37.18 4.36
C GLY A 82 -27.78 37.25 5.26
N ASP A 83 -27.88 36.72 6.48
CA ASP A 83 -26.71 36.47 7.34
C ASP A 83 -25.91 35.27 6.80
N PRO A 84 -24.65 35.47 6.38
CA PRO A 84 -23.82 34.41 5.83
C PRO A 84 -23.64 33.21 6.76
N VAL A 85 -23.60 33.44 8.07
CA VAL A 85 -23.38 32.38 9.07
C VAL A 85 -24.60 31.47 9.16
N ALA A 86 -25.81 32.05 9.23
CA ALA A 86 -27.05 31.27 9.25
C ALA A 86 -27.24 30.42 7.99
N ILE A 87 -26.82 30.91 6.83
CA ILE A 87 -26.89 30.18 5.56
C ILE A 87 -25.91 29.00 5.54
N ALA A 88 -24.66 29.22 5.97
CA ALA A 88 -23.68 28.15 6.05
C ALA A 88 -24.13 27.01 6.98
N ASP A 89 -24.69 27.36 8.14
CA ASP A 89 -25.22 26.39 9.11
C ASP A 89 -26.40 25.59 8.56
N ALA A 90 -27.31 26.22 7.81
CA ALA A 90 -28.43 25.54 7.18
C ALA A 90 -27.94 24.52 6.12
N VAL A 91 -26.98 24.91 5.28
CA VAL A 91 -26.39 24.02 4.27
C VAL A 91 -25.69 22.82 4.93
N ALA A 92 -24.90 23.05 5.98
CA ALA A 92 -24.20 22.00 6.70
C ALA A 92 -25.16 20.96 7.30
N LYS A 93 -26.28 21.39 7.90
CA LYS A 93 -27.31 20.50 8.47
C LYS A 93 -28.09 19.71 7.41
N THR A 94 -28.22 20.26 6.21
CA THR A 94 -28.96 19.60 5.12
C THR A 94 -28.15 18.47 4.47
N VAL A 95 -26.82 18.63 4.43
CA VAL A 95 -25.90 17.62 3.86
C VAL A 95 -25.83 16.37 4.75
N THR A 96 -25.86 16.51 6.08
CA THR A 96 -25.80 15.37 7.00
C THR A 96 -27.10 14.55 7.05
N ALA A 97 -28.26 15.16 6.83
CA ALA A 97 -29.55 14.47 6.88
C ALA A 97 -29.84 13.53 5.69
N ARG A 98 -29.13 13.67 4.56
CA ARG A 98 -29.30 12.80 3.37
C ARG A 98 -28.40 11.56 3.35
N CYS A 99 -27.51 11.41 4.33
CA CYS A 99 -26.58 10.28 4.45
C CYS A 99 -26.89 9.36 5.66
N SER A 100 -28.10 9.46 6.22
CA SER A 100 -28.62 8.57 7.28
C SER A 100 -29.68 7.63 6.72
#